data_AF-A0A1Q8VSY5-F1
#
_entry.id   AF-A0A1Q8VSY5-F1
#
_cell.length_a   1.000
_cell.length_b   1.000
_cell.length_c   1.000
_cell.angle_alpha   90.00
_cell.angle_beta   90.00
_cell.angle_gamma   90.00
#
_symmetry.space_group_name_H-M   'P 1'
#
loop_
_entity.id
_entity.type
_entity.pdbx_description
1 polymer ?
#
loop_
_entity_poly.entity_id
_entity_poly.type
_entity_poly.pdbx_seq_one_letter_code
_entity_poly.pdbx_strand_id
1 'polypeptide(L)'
;MSEQILSGIGCILLGAFPLVAWWYAMFSDSDWGEAAREMLDDVFNLGRNTIAVIEPAVGSLLVFGGMLLLAQAAGLESEDPVVLVFGVPALVSLVVAVLGLIPVRLPGWMYPEWHEERRWRRREQAEWEAKYGSDDEGDGETNR
;
A
#
# COMPACT_ATOMS: atom_id res chain seq x y z
N MET A 1 -19.08 17.94 20.32
CA MET A 1 -17.70 18.37 19.98
C MET A 1 -16.68 17.30 20.38
N SER A 2 -16.59 16.90 21.65
CA SER A 2 -15.66 15.85 22.11
C SER A 2 -15.84 14.49 21.41
N GLU A 3 -17.07 14.04 21.18
CA GLU A 3 -17.34 12.76 20.51
C GLU A 3 -16.86 12.71 19.05
N GLN A 4 -17.04 13.81 18.31
CA GLN A 4 -16.58 13.90 16.91
C GLN A 4 -15.05 13.93 16.85
N ILE A 5 -14.40 14.59 17.80
CA ILE A 5 -12.94 14.60 17.90
C ILE A 5 -12.42 13.20 18.20
N LEU A 6 -13.01 12.51 19.18
CA LEU A 6 -12.61 11.15 19.53
C LEU A 6 -12.84 10.17 18.37
N SER A 7 -13.97 10.30 17.66
CA SER A 7 -14.29 9.49 16.49
C SER A 7 -13.33 9.76 15.33
N GLY A 8 -12.98 11.03 15.10
CA GLY A 8 -12.00 11.43 14.09
C GLY A 8 -10.62 10.85 14.36
N ILE A 9 -10.11 11.00 15.59
CA ILE A 9 -8.84 10.40 16.03
C ILE A 9 -8.88 8.88 15.90
N GLY A 10 -9.97 8.25 16.35
CA GLY A 10 -10.17 6.81 16.24
C GLY A 10 -10.12 6.32 14.80
N CYS A 11 -10.78 7.00 13.88
CA CYS A 11 -10.75 6.67 12.45
C CYS A 11 -9.35 6.81 11.85
N ILE A 12 -8.60 7.86 12.21
CA ILE A 12 -7.24 8.06 11.71
C ILE A 12 -6.32 6.93 12.19
N LEU A 13 -6.36 6.59 13.47
CA LEU A 13 -5.53 5.52 14.03
C LEU A 13 -5.90 4.16 13.43
N LEU A 14 -7.20 3.88 13.30
CA LEU A 14 -7.70 2.64 12.70
C LEU A 14 -7.36 2.56 11.21
N GLY A 15 -7.40 3.68 10.48
CA GLY A 15 -7.05 3.75 9.05
C GLY A 15 -5.54 3.75 8.76
N ALA A 16 -4.71 4.25 9.67
CA ALA A 16 -3.27 4.21 9.52
C ALA A 16 -2.71 2.77 9.58
N PHE A 17 -3.30 1.93 10.44
CA PHE A 17 -2.90 0.52 10.56
C PHE A 17 -2.95 -0.26 9.23
N PRO A 18 -4.09 -0.32 8.49
CA PRO A 18 -4.18 -1.02 7.21
C PRO A 18 -3.31 -0.37 6.12
N LEU A 19 -3.09 0.95 6.15
CA LEU A 19 -2.14 1.60 5.21
C LEU A 19 -0.70 1.14 5.45
N VAL A 20 -0.29 1.02 6.70
CA VAL A 20 1.05 0.52 7.06
C VAL A 20 1.15 -0.96 6.69
N ALA A 21 0.15 -1.78 7.03
CA ALA A 21 0.12 -3.19 6.67
C ALA A 21 0.22 -3.38 5.15
N TRP A 22 -0.57 -2.62 4.38
CA TRP A 22 -0.52 -2.58 2.93
C TRP A 22 0.86 -2.19 2.39
N TRP A 23 1.46 -1.11 2.92
CA TRP A 23 2.78 -0.66 2.51
C TRP A 23 3.84 -1.75 2.69
N TYR A 24 3.83 -2.42 3.84
CA TYR A 24 4.75 -3.52 4.12
C TYR A 24 4.48 -4.73 3.21
N ALA A 25 3.21 -5.09 2.99
CA ALA A 25 2.84 -6.16 2.07
C ALA A 25 3.30 -5.87 0.64
N MET A 26 3.22 -4.62 0.18
CA MET A 26 3.53 -4.26 -1.20
C MET A 26 5.02 -4.02 -1.46
N PHE A 27 5.73 -3.39 -0.52
CA PHE A 27 7.08 -2.85 -0.76
C PHE A 27 8.19 -3.44 0.11
N SER A 28 7.85 -4.07 1.24
CA SER A 28 8.86 -4.61 2.17
C SER A 28 9.07 -6.11 1.97
N ASP A 29 10.29 -6.59 2.19
CA ASP A 29 10.61 -8.04 2.20
C ASP A 29 10.92 -8.55 3.62
N SER A 30 10.55 -7.77 4.63
CA SER A 30 10.74 -8.14 6.03
C SER A 30 9.75 -9.22 6.47
N ASP A 31 10.07 -9.95 7.54
CA ASP A 31 9.15 -10.91 8.18
C ASP A 31 7.77 -10.29 8.48
N TRP A 32 7.74 -8.99 8.83
CA TRP A 32 6.50 -8.24 9.03
C TRP A 32 5.67 -8.03 7.75
N GLY A 33 6.33 -7.90 6.60
CA GLY A 33 5.66 -7.79 5.30
C GLY A 33 5.02 -9.10 4.88
N GLU A 34 5.67 -10.22 5.20
CA GLU A 34 5.11 -11.56 4.98
C GLU A 34 3.88 -11.79 5.87
N ALA A 35 4.00 -11.50 7.16
CA ALA A 35 2.86 -11.58 8.09
C ALA A 35 1.69 -10.67 7.66
N ALA A 36 1.98 -9.49 7.10
CA ALA A 36 0.96 -8.61 6.55
C ALA A 36 0.27 -9.19 5.32
N ARG A 37 1.01 -9.85 4.40
CA ARG A 37 0.41 -10.55 3.25
C ARG A 37 -0.46 -11.70 3.69
N GLU A 38 0.04 -12.53 4.61
CA GLU A 38 -0.70 -13.67 5.17
C GLU A 38 -2.00 -13.21 5.84
N MET A 39 -1.93 -12.17 6.68
CA MET A 39 -3.12 -11.60 7.32
C MET A 39 -4.15 -11.08 6.29
N LEU A 40 -3.68 -10.43 5.23
CA LEU A 40 -4.57 -9.86 4.21
C LEU A 40 -5.14 -10.91 3.25
N ASP A 41 -4.41 -11.97 2.96
CA ASP A 41 -4.84 -13.06 2.08
C ASP A 41 -5.64 -14.15 2.81
N ASP A 42 -5.52 -14.29 4.13
CA ASP A 42 -6.23 -15.32 4.89
C ASP A 42 -7.40 -14.73 5.71
N VAL A 43 -7.15 -13.69 6.51
CA VAL A 43 -8.16 -13.14 7.45
C VAL A 43 -9.08 -12.12 6.77
N PHE A 44 -8.52 -11.27 5.91
CA PHE A 44 -9.25 -10.16 5.27
C PHE A 44 -9.50 -10.38 3.77
N ASN A 45 -9.48 -11.63 3.30
CA ASN A 45 -9.60 -11.93 1.88
C ASN A 45 -10.98 -11.55 1.31
N LEU A 46 -11.02 -10.42 0.58
CA LEU A 46 -12.16 -9.92 -0.17
C LEU A 46 -12.03 -10.22 -1.67
N GLY A 47 -11.14 -11.15 -2.03
CA GLY A 47 -10.82 -11.54 -3.40
C GLY A 47 -9.45 -11.06 -3.87
N ARG A 48 -9.18 -11.24 -5.16
CA ARG A 48 -7.85 -11.00 -5.75
C ARG A 48 -7.33 -9.57 -5.56
N ASN A 49 -8.21 -8.58 -5.46
CA ASN A 49 -7.86 -7.17 -5.39
C ASN A 49 -7.76 -6.63 -3.96
N THR A 50 -7.79 -7.52 -2.95
CA THR A 50 -7.75 -7.14 -1.52
C THR A 50 -6.52 -6.30 -1.19
N ILE A 51 -5.33 -6.89 -1.35
CA ILE A 51 -4.06 -6.21 -1.07
C ILE A 51 -3.84 -5.06 -2.07
N ALA A 52 -4.17 -5.26 -3.34
CA ALA A 52 -3.86 -4.30 -4.40
C ALA A 52 -4.68 -2.99 -4.32
N VAL A 53 -5.95 -3.07 -3.89
CA VAL A 53 -6.90 -1.96 -4.05
C VAL A 53 -7.74 -1.73 -2.80
N ILE A 54 -8.32 -2.78 -2.22
CA ILE A 54 -9.29 -2.63 -1.13
C ILE A 54 -8.60 -2.13 0.14
N GLU A 55 -7.49 -2.74 0.54
CA GLU A 55 -6.77 -2.39 1.76
C GLU A 55 -6.28 -0.93 1.77
N PRO A 56 -5.57 -0.42 0.74
CA PRO A 56 -5.16 0.97 0.72
C PRO A 56 -6.36 1.93 0.60
N ALA A 57 -7.45 1.51 -0.04
CA ALA A 57 -8.67 2.33 -0.16
C ALA A 57 -9.43 2.42 1.16
N VAL A 58 -9.57 1.32 1.91
CA VAL A 58 -10.21 1.31 3.23
C VAL A 58 -9.38 2.13 4.23
N GLY A 59 -8.06 1.94 4.25
CA GLY A 59 -7.18 2.73 5.08
C GLY A 59 -7.24 4.24 4.77
N SER A 60 -7.24 4.60 3.48
CA SER A 60 -7.38 5.99 3.03
C SER A 60 -8.75 6.57 3.39
N LEU A 61 -9.84 5.82 3.19
CA LEU A 61 -11.19 6.23 3.55
C LEU A 61 -11.28 6.60 5.03
N LEU A 62 -10.70 5.79 5.91
CA LEU A 62 -10.73 6.00 7.34
C LEU A 62 -9.85 7.18 7.78
N VAL A 63 -8.67 7.33 7.20
CA VAL A 63 -7.80 8.49 7.48
C VAL A 63 -8.46 9.79 7.01
N PHE A 64 -8.89 9.87 5.75
CA PHE A 64 -9.53 11.07 5.21
C PHE A 64 -10.89 11.35 5.87
N GLY A 65 -11.68 10.31 6.13
CA GLY A 65 -12.94 10.42 6.87
C GLY A 65 -12.73 10.88 8.31
N GLY A 66 -11.68 10.40 8.98
CA GLY A 66 -11.29 10.87 10.31
C GLY A 66 -10.87 12.34 10.31
N MET A 67 -10.06 12.76 9.33
CA MET A 67 -9.67 14.17 9.14
C MET A 67 -10.88 15.07 8.84
N LEU A 68 -11.85 14.57 8.06
CA LEU A 68 -13.11 15.25 7.78
C LEU A 68 -13.92 15.47 9.07
N LEU A 69 -14.02 14.45 9.92
CA LEU A 69 -14.69 14.55 11.23
C LEU A 69 -14.01 15.59 12.14
N LEU A 70 -12.67 15.66 12.12
CA LEU A 70 -11.93 16.67 12.86
C LEU A 70 -12.15 18.08 12.31
N ALA A 71 -12.20 18.25 10.99
CA ALA A 71 -12.50 19.52 10.33
C ALA A 71 -13.90 20.04 10.72
N GLN A 72 -14.91 19.16 10.70
CA GLN A 72 -16.27 19.49 11.13
C GLN A 72 -16.33 19.82 12.64
N ALA A 73 -15.59 19.09 13.47
CA ALA A 73 -15.53 19.36 14.90
C ALA A 73 -14.85 20.70 15.22
N ALA A 74 -13.96 21.18 14.35
CA ALA A 74 -13.35 22.50 14.42
C ALA A 74 -14.28 23.63 13.99
N GLY A 75 -15.50 23.32 13.52
CA GLY A 75 -16.51 24.29 13.09
C GLY A 75 -16.35 24.77 11.64
N LEU A 76 -15.58 24.04 10.82
CA LEU A 76 -15.45 24.34 9.39
C LEU A 76 -16.74 23.95 8.65
N GLU A 77 -17.22 24.86 7.80
CA GLU A 77 -18.44 24.67 7.02
C GLU A 77 -18.20 23.71 5.84
N SER A 78 -19.27 23.13 5.31
CA SER A 78 -19.18 22.18 4.19
C SER A 78 -18.60 22.77 2.91
N GLU A 79 -18.70 24.08 2.74
CA GLU A 79 -18.18 24.82 1.58
C GLU A 79 -16.71 25.23 1.78
N ASP A 80 -16.15 25.00 2.97
CA ASP A 80 -14.75 25.31 3.25
C ASP A 80 -13.83 24.40 2.40
N PRO A 81 -12.83 24.99 1.71
CA PRO A 81 -11.85 24.22 0.94
C PRO A 81 -11.19 23.08 1.75
N VAL A 82 -10.97 23.26 3.04
CA VAL A 82 -10.37 22.25 3.93
C VAL A 82 -11.27 21.02 4.06
N VAL A 83 -12.58 21.23 4.20
CA VAL A 83 -13.56 20.14 4.28
C VAL A 83 -13.61 19.38 2.95
N LEU A 84 -13.52 20.07 1.82
CA LEU A 84 -13.45 19.44 0.50
C LEU A 84 -12.15 18.65 0.29
N VAL A 85 -11.01 19.16 0.76
CA VAL A 85 -9.70 18.49 0.67
C VAL A 85 -9.69 17.14 1.39
N PHE A 86 -10.48 16.95 2.45
CA PHE A 86 -10.61 15.65 3.13
C PHE A 86 -11.81 14.84 2.63
N GLY A 87 -12.93 15.50 2.33
CA GLY A 87 -14.16 14.83 1.89
C GLY A 87 -14.04 14.20 0.50
N VAL A 88 -13.40 14.88 -0.46
CA VAL A 88 -13.25 14.35 -1.82
C VAL A 88 -12.38 13.09 -1.83
N PRO A 89 -11.15 13.07 -1.24
CA PRO A 89 -10.36 11.84 -1.17
C PRO A 89 -11.03 10.73 -0.37
N ALA A 90 -11.78 11.04 0.69
CA ALA A 90 -12.58 10.03 1.41
C ALA A 90 -13.62 9.38 0.46
N LEU A 91 -14.37 10.18 -0.29
CA LEU A 91 -15.35 9.67 -1.25
C LEU A 91 -14.69 8.87 -2.39
N VAL A 92 -13.58 9.36 -2.94
CA VAL A 92 -12.83 8.63 -3.96
C VAL A 92 -12.35 7.29 -3.40
N SER A 93 -11.83 7.26 -2.18
CA SER A 93 -11.38 6.04 -1.50
C SER A 93 -12.54 5.05 -1.31
N LEU A 94 -13.73 5.53 -0.95
CA LEU A 94 -14.93 4.69 -0.88
C LEU A 94 -15.29 4.08 -2.24
N VAL A 95 -15.29 4.88 -3.31
CA VAL A 95 -15.56 4.41 -4.67
C VAL A 95 -14.52 3.37 -5.09
N VAL A 96 -13.24 3.61 -4.82
CA VAL A 96 -12.16 2.67 -5.13
C VAL A 96 -12.31 1.37 -4.36
N ALA A 97 -12.67 1.42 -3.07
CA ALA A 97 -12.93 0.22 -2.26
C ALA A 97 -14.08 -0.62 -2.85
N VAL A 98 -15.18 0.04 -3.26
CA VAL A 98 -16.32 -0.63 -3.91
C VAL A 98 -15.92 -1.23 -5.27
N LEU A 99 -15.17 -0.50 -6.08
CA LEU A 99 -14.65 -1.00 -7.36
C LEU A 99 -13.65 -2.14 -7.16
N GLY A 100 -12.88 -2.14 -6.08
CA GLY A 100 -11.95 -3.20 -5.70
C GLY A 100 -12.64 -4.54 -5.43
N LEU A 101 -13.89 -4.52 -4.97
CA LEU A 101 -14.72 -5.73 -4.81
C LEU A 101 -15.08 -6.37 -6.16
N ILE A 102 -15.05 -5.61 -7.25
CA ILE A 102 -15.25 -6.16 -8.59
C ILE A 102 -13.99 -6.94 -8.96
N PRO A 103 -14.09 -8.23 -9.35
CA PRO A 103 -12.95 -9.08 -9.67
C PRO A 103 -12.36 -8.73 -11.06
N VAL A 104 -11.89 -7.49 -11.23
CA VAL A 104 -11.18 -7.02 -12.42
C VAL A 104 -9.73 -7.44 -12.34
N ARG A 105 -9.17 -7.91 -13.46
CA ARG A 105 -7.73 -8.21 -13.54
C ARG A 105 -6.95 -6.92 -13.67
N LEU A 106 -6.19 -6.59 -12.63
CA LEU A 106 -5.31 -5.44 -12.60
C LEU A 106 -3.97 -5.80 -13.25
N PRO A 107 -3.19 -4.79 -13.69
CA PRO A 107 -1.81 -5.01 -14.12
C PRO A 107 -1.00 -5.71 -13.03
N GLY A 108 -0.09 -6.61 -13.43
CA GLY A 108 0.70 -7.42 -12.50
C GLY A 108 1.44 -6.61 -11.41
N TRP A 109 1.91 -5.40 -11.74
CA TRP A 109 2.62 -4.52 -10.79
C TRP A 109 1.80 -4.05 -9.59
N MET A 110 0.47 -4.19 -9.63
CA MET A 110 -0.40 -3.85 -8.49
C MET A 110 -0.50 -4.98 -7.46
N TYR A 111 0.01 -6.16 -7.77
CA TYR A 111 0.01 -7.29 -6.85
C TYR A 111 1.38 -7.49 -6.20
N PRO A 112 1.44 -7.92 -4.92
CA PRO A 112 2.69 -8.07 -4.18
C PRO A 112 3.64 -9.10 -4.81
N GLU A 113 3.11 -10.16 -5.44
CA GLU A 113 3.90 -11.27 -5.98
C GLU A 113 4.78 -10.80 -7.16
N TRP A 114 4.34 -9.79 -7.91
CA TRP A 114 5.13 -9.21 -9.00
C TRP A 114 6.40 -8.51 -8.49
N HIS A 115 6.34 -7.90 -7.31
CA HIS A 115 7.49 -7.29 -6.67
C HIS A 115 8.44 -8.36 -6.10
N GLU A 116 7.90 -9.47 -5.59
CA GLU A 116 8.68 -10.64 -5.15
C GLU A 116 9.47 -11.27 -6.29
N GLU A 117 8.84 -11.57 -7.43
CA GLU A 117 9.53 -12.14 -8.59
C GLU A 117 10.69 -11.26 -9.06
N ARG A 118 10.52 -9.93 -9.04
CA ARG A 118 11.59 -8.97 -9.38
C ARG A 118 12.69 -8.90 -8.33
N ARG A 119 12.37 -9.09 -7.06
CA ARG A 119 13.36 -9.15 -5.97
C ARG A 119 14.16 -10.44 -6.06
N TRP A 120 13.49 -11.56 -6.32
CA TRP A 120 14.13 -12.86 -6.54
C TRP A 120 15.11 -12.80 -7.72
N ARG A 121 14.66 -12.32 -8.89
CA ARG A 121 15.54 -12.22 -10.08
C ARG A 121 16.77 -11.35 -9.85
N ARG A 122 16.65 -10.27 -9.05
CA ARG A 122 17.81 -9.43 -8.68
C ARG A 122 18.75 -10.13 -7.71
N ARG A 123 18.24 -10.93 -6.77
CA ARG A 123 19.07 -11.76 -5.88
C ARG A 123 19.80 -12.84 -6.66
N GLU A 124 19.09 -13.54 -7.55
CA GLU A 124 19.67 -14.58 -8.39
C GLU A 124 20.76 -14.01 -9.32
N GLN A 125 20.53 -12.84 -9.94
CA GLN A 125 21.56 -12.15 -10.72
C GLN A 125 22.76 -11.73 -9.86
N ALA A 126 22.54 -11.15 -8.69
CA ALA A 126 23.61 -10.75 -7.78
C ALA A 126 24.41 -11.96 -7.26
N GLU A 127 23.76 -13.09 -6.98
CA GLU A 127 24.41 -14.34 -6.62
C GLU A 127 25.21 -14.92 -7.79
N TRP A 128 24.67 -14.85 -9.00
CA TRP A 128 25.36 -15.30 -10.21
C TRP A 128 26.59 -14.45 -10.51
N GLU A 129 26.47 -13.11 -10.40
CA GLU A 129 27.58 -12.16 -10.50
C GLU A 129 28.61 -12.36 -9.39
N ALA A 130 28.18 -12.60 -8.15
CA ALA A 130 29.11 -12.87 -7.04
C ALA A 130 29.84 -14.22 -7.20
N LYS A 131 29.22 -15.20 -7.85
CA LYS A 131 29.76 -16.55 -8.04
C LYS A 131 30.60 -16.70 -9.30
N TYR A 132 30.26 -15.99 -10.38
CA TYR A 132 30.87 -16.15 -11.71
C TYR A 132 31.34 -14.85 -12.35
N GLY A 133 30.99 -13.68 -11.79
CA GLY A 133 31.34 -12.36 -12.33
C GLY A 133 32.74 -11.86 -11.99
N SER A 134 33.57 -12.66 -11.29
CA SER A 134 34.97 -12.35 -10.99
C SER A 134 35.97 -12.80 -12.06
N ASP A 135 35.55 -13.55 -13.07
CA ASP A 135 36.48 -14.22 -14.01
C ASP A 135 36.79 -13.40 -15.28
N ASP A 136 36.34 -12.14 -15.36
CA ASP A 136 36.58 -11.25 -16.50
C ASP A 136 37.62 -10.15 -16.17
N GLU A 137 38.60 -10.45 -15.31
CA GLU A 137 39.83 -9.65 -15.19
C GLU A 137 40.80 -9.99 -16.34
N GLY A 138 40.55 -9.35 -17.49
CA GLY A 138 41.58 -8.81 -18.38
C GLY A 138 42.54 -9.82 -19.01
N ASP A 139 42.14 -10.39 -20.15
CA ASP A 139 43.06 -10.78 -21.22
C ASP A 139 43.59 -9.53 -21.96
N GLY A 140 44.30 -8.69 -21.20
CA GLY A 140 45.14 -7.63 -21.74
C GLY A 140 46.38 -8.20 -22.43
N GLU A 141 46.22 -8.88 -23.56
CA GLU A 141 47.31 -9.11 -24.51
C GLU A 141 46.87 -8.77 -25.94
N THR A 142 46.71 -7.47 -26.19
CA THR A 142 46.93 -6.93 -27.55
C THR A 142 48.43 -6.82 -27.79
N ASN A 143 49.08 -7.94 -28.12
CA ASN A 143 50.45 -7.95 -28.63
C ASN A 143 50.63 -8.98 -29.76
N ARG A 144 50.36 -8.56 -31.00
CA ARG A 144 51.28 -8.66 -32.14
C ARG A 144 50.69 -8.09 -33.42
#